data_AF-A0A821IJS3-F1
#
_entry.id   AF-A0A821IJS3-F1
#
_cell.length_a   1.000
_cell.length_b   1.000
_cell.length_c   1.000
_cell.angle_alpha   90.00
_cell.angle_beta   90.00
_cell.angle_gamma   90.00
#
_symmetry.space_group_name_H-M   'P 1'
#
loop_
_entity.id
_entity.type
_entity.pdbx_description
1 polymer ?
#
loop_
_entity_poly.entity_id
_entity_poly.type
_entity_poly.pdbx_seq_one_letter_code
_entity_poly.pdbx_strand_id
1 'polypeptide(L)'
;MRRISVTEPNIRFEVRAVHKKGDLIAQKSTGDIPVYQHMTWSKHGLSFVATSSSVVLLMISNVGGHPGNDLAIDDIQLRVSSANQTGFCYP
;
A
#
# COMPACT_ATOMS: atom_id res chain seq x y z
N MET A 1 13.79 -21.75 24.63
CA MET A 1 14.08 -21.22 23.27
C MET A 1 12.85 -20.44 22.81
N ARG A 2 12.93 -19.10 22.74
CA ARG A 2 11.80 -18.26 22.31
C ARG A 2 11.75 -18.29 20.78
N ARG A 3 10.70 -18.87 20.21
CA ARG A 3 10.47 -18.86 18.76
C ARG A 3 10.29 -17.40 18.36
N ILE A 4 11.25 -16.84 17.61
CA ILE A 4 11.05 -15.56 16.95
C ILE A 4 9.99 -15.84 15.88
N SER A 5 8.77 -15.33 16.09
CA SER A 5 7.77 -15.29 15.02
C SER A 5 8.28 -14.29 13.99
N VAL A 6 8.77 -14.79 12.87
CA VAL A 6 9.07 -13.94 11.72
C VAL A 6 7.73 -13.46 11.18
N THR A 7 7.46 -12.17 11.31
CA THR A 7 6.28 -11.54 10.70
C THR A 7 6.54 -11.46 9.20
N GLU A 8 5.69 -12.11 8.40
CA GLU A 8 5.76 -11.95 6.94
C GLU A 8 5.41 -10.51 6.55
N PRO A 9 6.22 -9.86 5.71
CA PRO A 9 6.04 -8.46 5.37
C PRO A 9 4.75 -8.22 4.60
N ASN A 10 3.99 -7.22 5.01
CA ASN A 10 2.76 -6.76 4.36
C ASN A 10 2.71 -5.23 4.44
N ILE A 11 2.31 -4.60 3.34
CA ILE A 11 2.06 -3.16 3.30
C ILE A 11 0.55 -2.93 3.23
N ARG A 12 0.05 -2.13 4.17
CA ARG A 12 -1.29 -1.55 4.08
C ARG A 12 -1.21 -0.17 3.44
N PHE A 13 -1.84 -0.05 2.29
CA PHE A 13 -2.09 1.24 1.65
C PHE A 13 -3.32 1.88 2.28
N GLU A 14 -3.22 3.16 2.63
CA GLU A 14 -4.35 3.96 3.08
C GLU A 14 -4.37 5.28 2.32
N VAL A 15 -5.53 5.63 1.78
CA VAL A 15 -5.80 6.96 1.24
C VAL A 15 -6.62 7.71 2.28
N ARG A 16 -6.09 8.84 2.75
CA ARG A 16 -6.73 9.69 3.77
C ARG A 16 -6.96 11.09 3.26
N ALA A 17 -8.05 11.72 3.68
CA ALA A 17 -8.25 13.14 3.42
C ALA A 17 -7.22 13.98 4.20
N VAL A 18 -6.64 15.01 3.59
CA VAL A 18 -5.75 15.94 4.32
C VAL A 18 -6.54 16.74 5.37
N HIS A 19 -7.78 17.07 5.04
CA HIS A 19 -8.70 17.77 5.93
C HIS A 19 -9.61 16.77 6.66
N LYS A 20 -10.38 17.24 7.65
CA LYS A 20 -11.23 16.38 8.51
C LYS A 20 -10.43 15.31 9.30
N LYS A 21 -9.35 15.73 9.97
CA LYS A 21 -8.57 14.88 10.89
C LYS A 21 -8.00 13.58 10.28
N GLY A 22 -7.80 13.50 8.96
CA GLY A 22 -7.21 12.32 8.35
C GLY A 22 -8.20 11.18 8.13
N ASP A 23 -9.48 11.48 7.89
CA ASP A 23 -10.53 10.50 7.58
C ASP A 23 -10.05 9.48 6.53
N LEU A 24 -10.22 8.20 6.84
CA LEU A 24 -9.88 7.11 5.92
C LEU A 24 -10.90 7.05 4.78
N ILE A 25 -10.41 7.19 3.55
CA ILE A 25 -11.24 7.13 2.33
C ILE A 25 -11.25 5.71 1.77
N ALA A 26 -10.07 5.08 1.68
CA ALA A 26 -9.91 3.73 1.18
C ALA A 26 -8.66 3.08 1.75
N GLN A 27 -8.66 1.74 1.82
CA GLN A 27 -7.50 0.97 2.22
C GLN A 27 -7.40 -0.35 1.45
N LYS A 28 -6.17 -0.86 1.32
CA LYS A 28 -5.91 -2.18 0.75
C LYS A 28 -4.60 -2.74 1.32
N SER A 29 -4.59 -4.01 1.71
CA SER A 29 -3.34 -4.71 2.04
C SER A 29 -2.76 -5.40 0.81
N THR A 30 -1.44 -5.53 0.76
CA THR A 30 -0.75 -6.40 -0.22
C THR A 30 -1.05 -7.88 0.02
N GLY A 31 -1.38 -8.25 1.25
CA GLY A 31 -1.17 -9.62 1.73
C GLY A 31 0.30 -9.82 2.09
N ASP A 32 0.66 -11.03 2.50
CA ASP A 32 2.05 -11.37 2.77
C ASP A 32 2.85 -11.30 1.46
N ILE A 33 3.95 -10.54 1.49
CA ILE A 33 4.86 -10.35 0.37
C ILE A 33 5.87 -11.50 0.45
N PRO A 34 5.83 -12.45 -0.49
CA PRO A 34 6.71 -13.61 -0.43
C PRO A 34 8.15 -13.21 -0.73
N VAL A 35 9.08 -14.01 -0.23
CA VAL A 35 10.50 -13.88 -0.55
C VAL A 35 10.78 -14.53 -1.90
N TYR A 36 11.47 -13.80 -2.78
CA TYR A 36 11.86 -14.28 -4.11
C TYR A 36 13.38 -14.50 -4.18
N GLN A 37 13.81 -15.45 -5.01
CA GLN A 37 15.25 -15.71 -5.26
C GLN A 37 15.95 -14.55 -6.00
N HIS A 38 15.17 -13.76 -6.75
CA HIS A 38 15.62 -12.58 -7.48
C HIS A 38 14.71 -11.39 -7.15
N MET A 39 15.23 -10.17 -7.25
CA MET A 39 14.44 -8.95 -7.04
C MET A 39 13.23 -8.93 -7.99
N THR A 40 12.04 -8.98 -7.40
CA THR A 40 10.77 -9.11 -8.14
C THR A 40 9.87 -7.94 -7.79
N TRP A 41 9.49 -7.14 -8.78
CA TRP A 41 8.54 -6.04 -8.61
C TRP A 41 7.09 -6.54 -8.71
N SER A 42 6.29 -6.24 -7.69
CA SER A 42 4.85 -6.52 -7.69
C SER A 42 4.06 -5.21 -7.72
N LYS A 43 3.17 -5.07 -8.69
CA LYS A 43 2.34 -3.87 -8.84
C LYS A 43 1.12 -3.93 -7.93
N HIS A 44 0.97 -2.94 -7.05
CA HIS A 44 -0.18 -2.80 -6.15
C HIS A 44 -0.92 -1.48 -6.38
N GLY A 45 -2.24 -1.50 -6.16
CA GLY A 45 -3.10 -0.34 -6.37
C GLY A 45 -4.49 -0.52 -5.75
N LEU A 46 -5.13 0.62 -5.50
CA LEU A 46 -6.49 0.76 -5.01
C LEU A 46 -7.20 1.92 -5.70
N SER A 47 -8.52 1.83 -5.82
CA SER A 47 -9.37 2.91 -6.34
C SER A 47 -10.15 3.53 -5.19
N PHE A 48 -10.42 4.83 -5.28
CA PHE A 48 -11.22 5.56 -4.29
C PHE A 48 -11.97 6.71 -4.93
N VAL A 49 -13.06 7.15 -4.28
CA VAL A 49 -13.77 8.38 -4.63
C VAL A 49 -13.23 9.50 -3.76
N ALA A 50 -12.67 10.54 -4.37
CA ALA A 50 -12.10 11.66 -3.63
C ALA A 50 -13.20 12.44 -2.87
N THR A 51 -13.03 12.57 -1.56
CA THR A 51 -13.91 13.37 -0.68
C THR A 51 -13.29 14.74 -0.33
N SER A 52 -12.08 15.00 -0.82
CA SER A 52 -11.29 16.21 -0.63
C SER A 52 -10.42 16.46 -1.86
N SER A 53 -10.00 17.71 -2.09
CA SER A 53 -9.07 18.09 -3.16
C SER A 53 -7.64 17.61 -2.92
N SER A 54 -7.32 17.21 -1.69
CA SER A 54 -6.00 16.77 -1.28
C SER A 54 -6.09 15.48 -0.47
N VAL A 55 -5.20 14.54 -0.76
CA VAL A 55 -5.12 13.25 -0.07
C VAL A 55 -3.70 12.96 0.40
N VAL A 56 -3.60 12.13 1.43
CA VAL A 56 -2.35 11.50 1.88
C VAL A 56 -2.42 10.02 1.52
N LEU A 57 -1.40 9.53 0.81
CA LEU A 57 -1.16 8.10 0.68
C LEU A 57 -0.20 7.66 1.79
N LEU A 58 -0.68 6.80 2.70
CA LEU A 58 0.16 6.13 3.69
C LEU A 58 0.45 4.71 3.22
N MET A 59 1.71 4.30 3.36
CA MET A 59 2.17 2.92 3.16
C MET A 59 2.70 2.43 4.50
N ILE A 60 1.95 1.53 5.15
CA ILE A 60 2.20 1.11 6.52
C ILE A 60 2.67 -0.33 6.50
N SER A 61 3.94 -0.55 6.87
CA SER A 61 4.51 -1.89 7.02
C SER A 61 4.07 -2.52 8.35
N ASN A 62 3.75 -3.81 8.34
CA ASN A 62 3.51 -4.60 9.56
C ASN A 62 4.82 -5.09 10.23
N VAL A 63 5.97 -4.92 9.57
CA VAL A 63 7.26 -5.38 10.07
C VAL A 63 7.83 -4.31 11.00
N GLY A 64 7.60 -4.48 12.30
CA GLY A 64 7.96 -3.51 13.34
C GLY A 64 9.47 -3.38 13.60
N GLY A 65 10.26 -3.00 12.59
CA GLY A 65 11.69 -2.69 12.71
C GLY A 65 12.61 -3.90 12.95
N HIS A 66 12.16 -5.11 12.59
CA HIS A 66 13.00 -6.30 12.69
C HIS A 66 14.03 -6.35 11.55
N PRO A 67 15.22 -6.96 11.73
CA PRO A 67 16.21 -7.08 10.67
C PRO A 67 15.65 -7.74 9.40
N GLY A 68 15.96 -7.19 8.22
CA GLY A 68 15.53 -7.72 6.92
C GLY A 68 14.16 -7.21 6.44
N ASN A 69 13.76 -6.02 6.86
CA ASN A 69 12.47 -5.40 6.55
C ASN A 69 12.54 -4.27 5.50
N ASP A 70 13.63 -4.20 4.73
CA ASP A 70 13.81 -3.18 3.70
C ASP A 70 12.79 -3.36 2.58
N LEU A 71 12.13 -2.27 2.20
CA LEU A 71 11.14 -2.26 1.12
C LEU A 71 11.63 -1.33 0.02
N ALA A 72 11.68 -1.84 -1.21
CA ALA A 72 11.90 -1.02 -2.40
C ALA A 72 10.53 -0.61 -2.98
N ILE A 73 10.38 0.67 -3.32
CA ILE A 73 9.14 1.26 -3.83
C ILE A 73 9.50 2.10 -5.06
N ASP A 74 8.75 1.93 -6.14
CA ASP A 74 8.92 2.67 -7.37
C ASP A 74 7.56 2.96 -8.03
N ASP A 75 7.55 3.89 -8.99
CA ASP A 75 6.41 4.18 -9.88
C ASP A 75 5.08 4.50 -9.16
N ILE A 76 5.14 5.31 -8.10
CA ILE A 76 3.95 5.82 -7.42
C ILE A 76 3.18 6.74 -8.40
N GLN A 77 1.94 6.36 -8.72
CA GLN A 77 1.10 7.09 -9.66
C GLN A 77 -0.30 7.32 -9.09
N LEU A 78 -0.84 8.52 -9.30
CA LEU A 78 -2.23 8.86 -9.04
C LEU A 78 -2.89 9.25 -10.38
N ARG A 79 -4.00 8.59 -10.72
CA ARG A 79 -4.74 8.81 -11.97
C ARG A 79 -6.23 8.88 -11.71
N VAL A 80 -6.94 9.67 -12.53
CA VAL A 80 -8.40 9.71 -12.54
C VAL A 80 -8.90 8.51 -13.34
N SER A 81 -9.79 7.70 -12.76
CA SER A 81 -10.46 6.58 -13.44
C SER A 81 -11.90 6.95 -13.78
N SER A 82 -12.43 6.45 -14.89
CA SER A 82 -13.88 6.49 -15.12
C SER A 82 -14.61 5.67 -14.04
N ALA A 83 -15.83 6.07 -13.68
CA ALA A 83 -16.63 5.34 -12.70
C ALA A 83 -16.72 3.85 -13.07
N ASN A 84 -16.55 2.97 -12.07
CA ASN A 84 -16.63 1.49 -12.17
C ASN A 84 -15.44 0.74 -12.80
N GLN A 85 -14.27 1.36 -13.01
CA GLN A 85 -13.06 0.56 -13.30
C GLN A 85 -12.46 -0.03 -12.03
N THR A 86 -12.40 -1.36 -11.96
CA THR A 86 -11.63 -2.10 -10.97
C THR A 86 -10.25 -2.42 -11.56
N GLY A 87 -9.18 -2.08 -10.85
CA GLY A 87 -7.80 -2.39 -11.26
C GLY A 87 -6.98 -1.17 -11.71
N PHE A 88 -5.82 -1.44 -12.31
CA PHE A 88 -4.93 -0.39 -12.80
C PHE A 88 -5.47 0.24 -14.08
N CYS A 89 -5.61 1.56 -14.12
CA CYS A 89 -5.82 2.27 -15.37
C CYS A 89 -4.57 2.08 -16.24
N TYR A 90 -4.70 1.31 -17.32
CA TYR A 90 -3.68 1.24 -18.36
C TYR A 90 -3.84 2.44 -19.30
N PRO A 91 -2.74 2.95 -19.90
CA PRO A 91 -2.81 3.96 -20.94
C PRO A 91 -3.60 3.48 -22.17
#